data_AF-A0A4Y9ZHD7-F1
#
_entry.id   AF-A0A4Y9ZHD7-F1
#
_cell.length_a   1.000
_cell.length_b   1.000
_cell.length_c   1.000
_cell.angle_alpha   90.00
_cell.angle_beta   90.00
_cell.angle_gamma   90.00
#
_symmetry.space_group_name_H-M   'P 1'
#
loop_
_entity.id
_entity.type
_entity.pdbx_description
1 polymer ?
#
loop_
_entity_poly.entity_id
_entity_poly.type
_entity_poly.pdbx_seq_one_letter_code
_entity_poly.pdbx_strand_id
1 'polypeptide(L)'
;VDERRQTRNYLIRSDLLPDPKANTPWQVLYNSQNDRAFITTMGLNTATIQFILESGFAAKWYGRPIPRSDGDLLNADADARRAGGTSISDNPDAYLSRSSCPSNVRL
;
A
#
# COMPACT_ATOMS: atom_id res chain seq x y z
N VAL A 1 9.19 -18.78 1.26
CA VAL A 1 9.30 -17.38 1.74
C VAL A 1 10.63 -16.84 1.20
N ASP A 2 10.56 -15.85 0.31
CA ASP A 2 11.67 -15.37 -0.55
C ASP A 2 12.90 -14.83 0.21
N GLU A 3 14.10 -15.35 -0.10
CA GLU A 3 15.41 -14.91 0.43
C GLU A 3 15.67 -13.41 0.23
N ARG A 4 15.09 -12.77 -0.80
CA ARG A 4 15.22 -11.32 -1.06
C ARG A 4 14.63 -10.42 0.02
N ARG A 5 13.77 -10.94 0.92
CA ARG A 5 13.29 -10.17 2.07
C ARG A 5 14.34 -10.08 3.19
N GLN A 6 15.26 -11.02 3.28
CA GLN A 6 16.23 -11.09 4.40
C GLN A 6 17.33 -10.03 4.30
N THR A 7 17.59 -9.48 3.12
CA THR A 7 18.69 -8.52 2.88
C THR A 7 18.24 -7.05 2.85
N ARG A 8 16.93 -6.78 2.96
CA ARG A 8 16.38 -5.42 2.91
C ARG A 8 16.18 -4.88 4.32
N ASN A 9 16.86 -3.79 4.65
CA ASN A 9 16.72 -3.08 5.93
C ASN A 9 15.59 -2.03 5.91
N TYR A 10 14.71 -2.06 4.91
CA TYR A 10 13.58 -1.14 4.79
C TYR A 10 12.26 -1.90 4.85
N LEU A 11 11.27 -1.26 5.47
CA LEU A 11 9.92 -1.81 5.60
C LEU A 11 9.23 -1.83 4.23
N ILE A 12 8.54 -2.93 3.95
CA ILE A 12 7.60 -3.03 2.82
C ILE A 12 6.16 -2.89 3.32
N ARG A 13 5.20 -2.75 2.40
CA ARG A 13 3.77 -2.56 2.71
C ARG A 13 3.21 -3.55 3.72
N SER A 14 3.58 -4.83 3.63
CA SER A 14 3.12 -5.88 4.55
C SER A 14 3.64 -5.72 5.98
N ASP A 15 4.70 -4.93 6.16
CA ASP A 15 5.38 -4.76 7.43
C ASP A 15 4.96 -3.45 8.12
N LEU A 16 4.13 -2.64 7.44
CA LEU A 16 3.53 -1.43 8.02
C LEU A 16 2.43 -1.81 9.01
N LEU A 17 2.29 -1.01 10.05
CA LEU A 17 1.22 -1.18 11.03
C LEU A 17 -0.16 -1.00 10.37
N PRO A 18 -1.17 -1.81 10.77
CA PRO A 18 -2.53 -1.67 10.28
C PRO A 18 -3.13 -0.29 10.59
N ASP A 19 -2.83 0.24 11.79
CA ASP A 19 -3.10 1.61 12.16
C ASP A 19 -1.78 2.38 12.28
N PRO A 20 -1.47 3.29 11.34
CA PRO A 20 -0.24 4.06 11.37
C PRO A 20 -0.24 5.17 12.43
N LYS A 21 -1.34 5.40 13.16
CA LYS A 21 -1.46 6.48 14.16
C LYS A 21 -1.36 5.99 15.61
N ALA A 22 -1.35 4.68 15.85
CA ALA A 22 -1.33 4.11 17.19
C ALA A 22 -0.24 3.04 17.33
N ASN A 23 0.35 2.95 18.52
CA ASN A 23 1.39 1.99 18.88
C ASN A 23 2.56 1.92 17.89
N THR A 24 2.88 3.06 17.27
CA THR A 24 4.02 3.09 16.35
C THR A 24 5.33 3.00 17.13
N PRO A 25 6.40 2.40 16.55
CA PRO A 25 7.72 2.44 17.17
C PRO A 25 8.15 3.86 17.54
N TRP A 26 7.73 4.85 16.75
CA TRP A 26 7.90 6.27 17.04
C TRP A 26 7.20 6.70 18.34
N GLN A 27 5.94 6.34 18.56
CA GLN A 27 5.22 6.68 19.79
C GLN A 27 5.81 6.00 21.01
N VAL A 28 6.22 4.73 20.89
CA VAL A 28 6.89 4.01 21.98
C VAL A 28 8.21 4.68 22.32
N LEU A 29 9.00 5.02 21.30
CA LEU A 29 10.25 5.77 21.47
C LEU A 29 9.96 7.12 22.14
N TYR A 30 8.97 7.86 21.66
CA TYR A 30 8.60 9.17 22.19
C TYR A 30 8.18 9.13 23.65
N ASN A 31 7.34 8.17 24.01
CA ASN A 31 6.86 7.97 25.38
C ASN A 31 7.98 7.52 26.33
N SER A 32 9.01 6.85 25.82
CA SER A 32 10.14 6.42 26.66
C SER A 32 11.00 7.58 27.16
N GLN A 33 10.94 8.74 26.50
CA GLN A 33 11.72 9.95 26.84
C GLN A 33 13.23 9.67 27.01
N ASN A 34 13.73 8.65 26.31
CA ASN A 34 15.12 8.22 26.43
C ASN A 34 15.98 8.93 25.38
N ASP A 35 16.73 9.94 25.80
CA ASP A 35 17.58 10.74 24.92
C ASP A 35 18.56 9.90 24.09
N ARG A 36 19.16 8.84 24.66
CA ARG A 36 20.11 8.00 23.90
C ARG A 36 19.40 7.30 22.75
N ALA A 37 18.26 6.68 23.02
CA ALA A 37 17.49 5.97 22.00
C ALA A 37 16.98 6.94 20.91
N PHE A 38 16.58 8.15 21.32
CA PHE A 38 16.15 9.22 20.44
C PHE A 38 17.27 9.72 19.51
N ILE A 39 18.44 10.03 20.08
CA ILE A 39 19.61 10.48 19.33
C ILE A 39 20.05 9.39 18.35
N THR A 40 20.08 8.12 18.76
CA THR A 40 20.46 7.03 17.87
C THR A 40 19.47 6.83 16.72
N THR A 41 18.16 6.99 16.96
CA THR A 41 17.13 6.70 15.96
C THR A 41 16.87 7.88 15.00
N MET A 42 16.89 9.11 15.52
CA MET A 42 16.53 10.31 14.77
C MET A 42 17.64 11.36 14.66
N GLY A 43 18.72 11.22 15.41
CA GLY A 43 19.80 12.20 15.45
C GLY A 43 19.52 13.42 16.33
N LEU A 44 18.41 13.45 17.07
CA LEU A 44 17.98 14.59 17.90
C LEU A 44 17.54 14.10 19.29
N ASN A 45 17.78 14.90 20.33
CA ASN A 45 17.29 14.59 21.68
C ASN A 45 15.80 14.90 21.82
N THR A 46 15.18 14.45 22.92
CA THR A 46 13.73 14.55 23.05
C THR A 46 13.28 16.01 23.22
N ALA A 47 14.06 16.84 23.93
CA ALA A 47 13.78 18.26 24.11
C ALA A 47 13.75 19.04 22.78
N THR A 48 14.68 18.74 21.86
CA THR A 48 14.74 19.41 20.55
C THR A 48 13.52 19.09 19.71
N ILE A 49 13.07 17.83 19.72
CA ILE A 49 11.87 17.42 19.00
C ILE A 49 10.63 18.06 19.60
N GLN A 50 10.54 18.10 20.93
CA GLN A 50 9.43 18.78 21.60
C GLN A 50 9.37 20.26 21.20
N PHE A 51 10.51 20.95 21.20
CA PHE A 51 10.58 22.32 20.72
C PHE A 51 10.11 22.48 19.27
N ILE A 52 10.54 21.61 18.36
CA ILE A 52 10.10 21.64 16.95
C ILE A 52 8.59 21.43 16.84
N LEU A 53 8.03 20.48 17.59
CA LEU A 53 6.59 20.21 17.59
C LEU A 53 5.81 21.44 18.10
N GLU A 54 6.24 22.02 19.22
CA GLU A 54 5.63 23.20 19.83
C GLU A 54 5.79 24.47 18.98
N SER A 55 6.87 24.58 18.19
CA SER A 55 7.10 25.70 17.28
C SER A 55 6.19 25.70 16.04
N GLY A 56 5.13 24.88 16.03
CA GLY A 56 4.12 24.83 14.98
C GLY A 56 4.28 23.68 13.99
N PHE A 57 5.30 22.82 14.14
CA PHE A 57 5.44 21.64 13.29
C PHE A 57 4.41 20.56 13.63
N ALA A 58 3.90 20.53 14.87
CA ALA A 58 2.93 19.54 15.33
C ALA A 58 1.71 19.41 14.40
N ALA A 59 1.18 20.52 13.87
CA ALA A 59 0.01 20.49 12.98
C ALA A 59 0.28 19.71 11.68
N LYS A 60 1.50 19.83 11.13
CA LYS A 60 1.92 19.07 9.94
C LYS A 60 2.28 17.64 10.30
N TRP A 61 2.92 17.44 11.45
CA TRP A 61 3.35 16.13 11.93
C TRP A 61 2.19 15.19 12.24
N TYR A 62 1.18 15.66 12.98
CA TYR A 62 -0.02 14.88 13.33
C TYR A 62 -1.15 14.95 12.28
N GLY A 63 -0.91 15.69 11.20
CA GLY A 63 -1.89 15.97 10.15
C GLY A 63 -2.16 14.79 9.23
N ARG A 64 -2.36 15.07 7.94
CA ARG A 64 -2.64 14.03 6.95
C ARG A 64 -1.36 13.27 6.60
N PRO A 65 -1.44 11.94 6.40
CA PRO A 65 -0.33 11.18 5.84
C PRO A 65 0.18 11.82 4.56
N ILE A 66 1.49 11.73 4.30
CA ILE A 66 2.09 12.20 3.05
C ILE A 66 1.39 11.46 1.90
N PRO A 67 0.72 12.16 0.97
CA PRO A 67 0.06 11.51 -0.16
C PRO A 67 1.06 10.68 -0.94
N ARG A 68 0.77 9.39 -1.12
CA ARG A 68 1.58 8.47 -1.92
C ARG A 68 0.66 7.82 -2.95
N SER A 69 1.06 7.89 -4.23
CA SER A 69 0.34 7.30 -5.36
C SER A 69 0.13 5.79 -5.23
N ASP A 70 1.02 5.13 -4.48
CA ASP A 70 1.14 3.68 -4.47
C ASP A 70 0.15 3.02 -3.48
N GLY A 71 -0.85 3.75 -2.98
CA GLY A 71 -1.74 3.33 -1.89
C GLY A 71 -3.21 3.11 -2.26
N ASP A 72 -3.68 3.71 -3.35
CA ASP A 72 -5.11 3.69 -3.69
C ASP A 72 -5.51 2.59 -4.68
N LEU A 73 -4.55 1.81 -5.18
CA LEU A 73 -4.81 0.76 -6.18
C LEU A 73 -5.28 -0.59 -5.58
N LEU A 74 -5.62 -0.65 -4.30
CA LEU A 74 -6.18 -1.86 -3.67
C LEU A 74 -7.63 -1.70 -3.20
N ASN A 75 -8.16 -0.47 -3.20
CA ASN A 75 -9.55 -0.21 -2.82
C ASN A 75 -10.44 0.11 -4.02
N ALA A 76 -9.89 0.52 -5.16
CA ALA A 76 -10.67 0.82 -6.37
C ALA A 76 -11.12 -0.44 -7.15
N ASP A 77 -10.38 -1.54 -7.00
CA ASP A 77 -10.59 -2.80 -7.73
C ASP A 77 -11.22 -3.91 -6.85
N ALA A 78 -11.31 -3.71 -5.53
CA ALA A 78 -12.03 -4.58 -4.62
C ALA A 78 -13.56 -4.38 -4.71
N ASP A 79 -14.04 -3.13 -4.88
CA ASP A 79 -15.46 -2.84 -5.09
C ASP A 79 -15.95 -3.29 -6.48
N ALA A 80 -15.07 -3.26 -7.49
CA ALA A 80 -15.42 -3.70 -8.84
C ALA A 80 -15.65 -5.23 -8.95
N ARG A 81 -14.99 -6.03 -8.10
CA ARG A 81 -15.11 -7.50 -8.13
C ARG A 81 -16.30 -8.05 -7.34
N ARG A 82 -16.98 -7.23 -6.53
CA ARG A 82 -18.15 -7.68 -5.73
C ARG A 82 -19.50 -7.40 -6.38
N ALA A 83 -19.54 -6.63 -7.48
CA ALA A 83 -20.77 -6.27 -8.19
C ALA A 83 -21.01 -7.08 -9.49
N GLY A 84 -20.11 -8.00 -9.85
CA GLY A 84 -20.13 -8.74 -11.12
C GLY A 84 -20.52 -10.22 -11.02
N GLY A 85 -21.59 -10.54 -10.30
CA GLY A 85 -22.17 -11.89 -10.31
C GLY A 85 -23.01 -12.11 -11.57
N THR A 86 -22.38 -12.36 -12.72
CA THR A 86 -23.10 -12.76 -13.94
C THR A 86 -23.57 -14.20 -13.80
N SER A 87 -24.84 -14.37 -13.44
CA SER A 87 -25.55 -15.65 -13.57
C SER A 87 -25.64 -16.00 -15.07
N ILE A 88 -24.71 -16.84 -15.54
CA ILE A 88 -24.78 -17.51 -16.83
C ILE A 88 -25.99 -18.43 -16.80
N SER A 89 -27.08 -18.04 -17.48
CA SER A 89 -28.12 -18.96 -17.91
C SER A 89 -27.84 -19.37 -19.36
N ASP A 90 -27.47 -20.64 -19.50
CA ASP A 90 -27.64 -21.54 -20.65
C ASP A 90 -28.02 -20.93 -22.02
N ASN A 91 -27.09 -20.96 -22.98
CA ASN A 91 -27.42 -20.99 -24.41
C ASN A 91 -26.43 -21.92 -25.17
N PRO A 92 -26.86 -23.11 -25.63
CA PRO A 92 -25.96 -24.13 -26.17
C PRO A 92 -25.59 -24.01 -27.67
N ASP A 93 -26.03 -22.99 -28.40
CA ASP A 93 -25.98 -23.04 -29.88
C ASP A 93 -24.74 -22.43 -30.56
N ALA A 94 -23.62 -22.22 -29.85
CA ALA A 94 -22.44 -21.56 -30.44
C ALA A 94 -21.52 -22.46 -31.30
N TYR A 95 -21.86 -23.74 -31.52
CA TYR A 95 -20.90 -24.71 -32.11
C TYR A 95 -20.96 -24.93 -33.62
N LEU A 96 -21.85 -24.30 -34.38
CA LEU A 96 -21.97 -24.60 -35.82
C LEU A 96 -22.02 -23.35 -36.71
N SER A 97 -20.87 -22.73 -36.95
CA SER A 97 -20.60 -22.10 -38.26
C SER A 97 -19.12 -21.80 -38.46
N ARG A 98 -18.33 -22.83 -38.79
CA ARG A 98 -17.00 -22.61 -39.38
C ARG A 98 -16.68 -23.70 -40.40
N SER A 99 -17.36 -23.62 -41.54
CA SER A 99 -17.01 -24.39 -42.73
C SER A 99 -17.54 -23.68 -43.97
N SER A 100 -16.68 -22.92 -44.64
CA SER A 100 -16.66 -22.82 -46.10
C SER A 100 -15.43 -22.03 -46.57
N CYS A 101 -14.39 -22.74 -47.02
CA CYS A 101 -13.50 -22.23 -48.07
C CYS A 101 -14.17 -22.54 -49.42
N PRO A 102 -13.94 -21.76 -50.49
CA PRO A 102 -12.95 -22.25 -51.47
C PRO A 102 -12.10 -21.18 -52.19
N SER A 103 -10.87 -21.60 -52.48
CA SER A 103 -10.08 -21.54 -53.72
C SER A 103 -10.35 -20.46 -54.80
N ASN A 104 -9.32 -19.68 -55.17
CA ASN A 104 -8.57 -19.72 -56.46
C ASN A 104 -7.87 -18.38 -56.78
N VAL A 105 -6.54 -18.38 -56.92
CA VAL A 105 -5.74 -18.31 -58.18
C VAL A 105 -5.52 -16.89 -58.73
N ARG A 106 -4.29 -16.42 -58.52
CA ARG A 106 -3.33 -15.77 -59.46
C ARG A 106 -3.91 -14.99 -60.65
N LEU A 107 -3.52 -13.72 -60.75
CA LEU A 107 -2.75 -13.15 -61.85
C LEU A 107 -1.79 -12.08 -61.29
#